data_AF-A0A4Z0R419-F1
#
_entry.id   AF-A0A4Z0R419-F1
#
_cell.length_a   1.000
_cell.length_b   1.000
_cell.length_c   1.000
_cell.angle_alpha   90.00
_cell.angle_beta   90.00
_cell.angle_gamma   90.00
#
_symmetry.space_group_name_H-M   'P 1'
#
loop_
_entity.id
_entity.type
_entity.pdbx_description
1 polymer ?
#
loop_
_entity_poly.entity_id
_entity_poly.type
_entity_poly.pdbx_seq_one_letter_code
_entity_poly.pdbx_strand_id
1 'polypeptide(L)' 'MSTQKDKAWDYALGIIKVDGLEPSPEFLKLVEKEKRGEITTNDIIKTLNERYKMKEERNGDDA' A
#
# COMPACT_ATOMS: atom_id res chain seq x y z
N MET A 1 14.07 11.72 14.22
CA MET A 1 13.79 10.57 15.10
C MET A 1 12.92 9.62 14.31
N SER A 2 13.39 8.39 14.04
CA SER A 2 12.54 7.37 13.39
C SER A 2 11.48 6.89 14.39
N THR A 3 10.23 6.99 14.01
CA THR A 3 9.08 6.61 14.84
C THR A 3 8.92 5.08 14.86
N GLN A 4 8.13 4.54 15.79
CA GLN A 4 7.79 3.10 15.79
C GLN A 4 7.10 2.67 14.49
N LYS A 5 6.38 3.59 13.83
CA LYS A 5 5.72 3.35 12.54
C LYS A 5 6.72 3.15 11.41
N ASP A 6 7.78 3.95 11.37
CA ASP A 6 8.83 3.82 10.34
C ASP A 6 9.45 2.41 10.38
N LYS A 7 9.81 1.95 11.59
CA LYS A 7 10.38 0.61 11.79
C LYS A 7 9.41 -0.52 11.40
N ALA A 8 8.13 -0.37 11.71
CA ALA A 8 7.11 -1.37 11.35
C ALA A 8 6.96 -1.50 9.84
N TRP A 9 6.92 -0.37 9.13
CA TRP A 9 6.85 -0.37 7.66
C TRP A 9 8.11 -0.87 7.00
N ASP A 10 9.29 -0.49 7.51
CA ASP A 10 10.56 -0.98 6.96
C ASP A 10 10.68 -2.50 7.11
N TYR A 11 10.21 -3.05 8.23
CA TYR A 11 10.13 -4.50 8.44
C TYR A 11 9.15 -5.18 7.47
N ALA A 12 7.93 -4.65 7.34
CA ALA A 12 6.91 -5.21 6.45
C ALA A 12 7.37 -5.20 4.97
N LEU A 13 7.96 -4.09 4.52
CA LEU A 13 8.51 -3.96 3.16
C LEU A 13 9.72 -4.90 2.96
N GLY A 14 10.52 -5.12 4.01
CA GLY A 14 11.62 -6.08 4.01
C GLY A 14 11.16 -7.50 3.76
N ILE A 15 10.08 -7.95 4.41
CA ILE A 15 9.51 -9.30 4.21
C ILE A 15 9.07 -9.49 2.75
N ILE A 16 8.30 -8.54 2.20
CA ILE A 16 7.76 -8.64 0.84
C ILE A 16 8.90 -8.70 -0.20
N LYS A 17 9.99 -7.96 0.03
CA LYS A 17 11.17 -7.98 -0.84
C LYS A 17 11.93 -9.31 -0.76
N VAL A 18 11.99 -9.96 0.41
CA VAL A 18 12.59 -11.30 0.56
C VAL A 18 11.83 -12.33 -0.29
N ASP A 19 10.52 -12.18 -0.41
CA ASP A 19 9.67 -13.01 -1.28
C ASP A 19 9.77 -12.66 -2.78
N GLY A 20 10.65 -11.72 -3.16
CA GLY A 20 10.84 -11.29 -4.54
C GLY A 20 9.71 -10.44 -5.10
N LEU A 21 8.82 -9.92 -4.24
CA LEU A 21 7.71 -9.07 -4.62
C LEU A 21 8.11 -7.60 -4.50
N GLU A 22 7.79 -6.81 -5.52
CA GLU A 22 8.00 -5.36 -5.50
C GLU A 22 6.66 -4.63 -5.28
N PRO A 23 6.53 -3.85 -4.20
CA PRO A 23 5.35 -3.03 -4.00
C PRO A 23 5.27 -1.94 -5.07
N SER A 24 4.05 -1.65 -5.55
CA SER A 24 3.85 -0.59 -6.54
C SER A 24 4.31 0.79 -6.01
N PRO A 25 4.80 1.70 -6.89
CA PRO A 25 5.12 3.08 -6.50
C PRO A 25 3.94 3.82 -5.86
N GLU A 26 2.72 3.48 -6.32
CA GLU A 26 1.44 3.82 -5.70
C GLU A 26 1.42 3.58 -4.19
N PHE A 27 1.57 2.30 -3.85
CA PHE A 27 1.54 1.84 -2.47
C PHE A 27 2.63 2.50 -1.62
N LEU A 28 3.85 2.62 -2.14
CA LEU A 28 4.96 3.26 -1.42
C LEU A 28 4.65 4.71 -1.06
N LYS A 29 4.00 5.48 -1.94
CA LYS A 29 3.58 6.86 -1.63
C LYS A 29 2.54 6.91 -0.50
N LEU A 30 1.65 5.93 -0.42
CA LEU A 30 0.66 5.84 0.66
C LEU A 30 1.34 5.50 2.00
N VAL A 31 2.28 4.57 2.00
CA VAL A 31 3.10 4.24 3.20
C VAL A 31 3.82 5.47 3.73
N GLU A 32 4.45 6.25 2.85
CA GLU A 32 5.14 7.48 3.25
C GLU A 32 4.19 8.54 3.85
N LYS A 33 2.94 8.62 3.38
CA LYS A 33 1.92 9.50 3.99
C LYS A 33 1.52 9.03 5.39
N GLU A 34 1.41 7.73 5.60
CA GLU A 34 1.07 7.16 6.93
C GLU A 34 2.22 7.36 7.92
N LYS A 35 3.47 7.15 7.49
CA LYS A 35 4.67 7.44 8.30
C LYS A 35 4.70 8.90 8.76
N ARG A 36 4.28 9.84 7.91
CA ARG A 36 4.14 11.27 8.24
C ARG A 36 2.90 11.60 9.10
N GLY A 37 2.00 10.65 9.32
CA GLY A 37 0.75 10.82 10.07
C GLY A 37 -0.34 11.56 9.30
N GLU A 38 -0.21 11.67 7.96
CA GLU A 38 -1.19 12.36 7.09
C GLU A 38 -2.41 11.50 6.80
N ILE A 39 -2.25 10.17 6.83
CA ILE A 39 -3.30 9.17 6.63
C ILE A 39 -3.12 8.02 7.61
N THR A 40 -4.14 7.17 7.74
CA THR A 40 -4.09 5.94 8.52
C THR A 40 -3.90 4.72 7.62
N THR A 41 -3.50 3.58 8.20
CA THR A 41 -3.47 2.29 7.49
C THR A 41 -4.84 1.92 6.89
N ASN A 42 -5.95 2.27 7.54
CA ASN A 42 -7.30 2.04 7.01
C ASN A 42 -7.56 2.86 5.74
N ASP A 43 -7.03 4.08 5.65
CA ASP A 43 -7.14 4.91 4.45
C ASP A 43 -6.35 4.30 3.29
N ILE A 44 -5.19 3.68 3.57
CA ILE A 44 -4.43 2.91 2.57
C ILE A 44 -5.29 1.76 2.05
N ILE A 45 -5.85 0.94 2.95
CA ILE A 45 -6.68 -0.22 2.59
C ILE A 45 -7.87 0.22 1.73
N LYS A 46 -8.58 1.27 2.15
CA LYS A 46 -9.72 1.81 1.41
C LYS A 46 -9.31 2.28 0.01
N THR A 47 -8.22 3.04 -0.10
CA THR A 47 -7.71 3.56 -1.39
C THR A 47 -7.37 2.42 -2.35
N LEU A 48 -6.72 1.37 -1.84
CA LEU A 48 -6.36 0.21 -2.68
C LEU A 48 -7.60 -0.59 -3.08
N ASN A 49 -8.51 -0.87 -2.14
CA ASN A 49 -9.75 -1.59 -2.42
C ASN A 49 -10.59 -0.88 -3.48
N GLU A 50 -10.78 0.44 -3.36
CA GLU A 50 -11.52 1.21 -4.36
C GLU A 50 -10.90 1.07 -5.76
N ARG A 51 -9.57 1.15 -5.87
CA ARG A 51 -8.92 1.06 -7.18
C ARG A 51 -8.88 -0.33 -7.79
N TYR A 52 -8.69 -1.38 -6.99
CA TYR A 52 -8.67 -2.75 -7.51
C TYR A 52 -10.09 -3.28 -7.75
N LYS A 53 -11.07 -2.88 -6.94
CA LYS A 53 -12.49 -3.16 -7.22
C LYS A 53 -12.95 -2.49 -8.53
N MET A 54 -12.54 -1.25 -8.78
CA MET A 54 -12.78 -0.56 -10.07
C MET A 54 -12.02 -1.18 -11.27
N LYS A 55 -10.98 -1.99 -11.04
CA LYS A 55 -10.32 -2.75 -12.10
C LYS A 55 -11.07 -4.04 -12.41
N GLU A 56 -11.65 -4.69 -11.40
CA GLU A 56 -12.46 -5.89 -11.58
C GLU A 56 -13.74 -5.57 -12.37
N GLU A 57 -14.40 -4.45 -12.09
CA GLU A 57 -15.61 -4.00 -12.81
C GLU A 57 -15.33 -3.58 -14.27
N ARG A 58 -14.11 -3.12 -14.60
CA ARG A 58 -13.75 -2.72 -15.97
C ARG A 58 -13.27 -3.86 -16.88
N ASN A 59 -12.86 -4.98 -16.29
CA ASN A 59 -12.39 -6.15 -17.04
C ASN A 59 -13.50 -7.18 -17.31
N GLY A 60 -14.74 -6.93 -16.85
CA GLY A 60 -15.88 -7.83 -17.00
C GLY A 60 -16.75 -7.60 -18.24
N ASP A 61 -16.46 -6.56 -19.04
CA ASP A 61 -17.26 -6.20 -20.23
C ASP A 61 -16.69 -6.70 -21.57
N ASP A 62 -15.58 -7.47 -21.54
CA ASP A 62 -14.90 -8.01 -22.73
C ASP A 62 -14.97 -9.56 -22.81
N ALA A 63 -16.04 -10.20 -22.35
CA ALA A 63 -16.27 -11.65 -22.47
C ALA A 63 -17.53 -12.00 -23.28
#